data_AF-A0A2I0LG67-F1
#
_entry.id   AF-A0A2I0LG67-F1
#
_cell.length_a   1.000
_cell.length_b   1.000
_cell.length_c   1.000
_cell.angle_alpha   90.00
_cell.angle_beta   90.00
_cell.angle_gamma   90.00
#
_symmetry.space_group_name_H-M   'P 1'
#
loop_
_entity.id
_entity.type
_entity.pdbx_description
1 polymer ?
#
loop_
_entity_poly.entity_id
_entity_poly.type
_entity_poly.pdbx_seq_one_letter_code
_entity_poly.pdbx_strand_id
1 'polypeptide(L)'
;RLQEQEHSVQDLVDLNLRVPLEKEIPVTVVPEEKEDAKSADSEEEFPEITEEMEKEIKSVFRGGNQDEVLSEAFRLTITRKDIQTLNNLNWLNDEIINFYMNLLMERSKEKGLPAVHAFNTFFFTKLKTAGYQAVKRWTKKVDIFSVDLLLVPIHLGVHWCLA
;
A
#
# COMPACT_ATOMS: atom_id res chain seq x y z
N ARG A 1 67.67 -9.38 1.60
CA ARG A 1 67.49 -8.69 2.90
C ARG A 1 67.14 -7.25 2.60
N LEU A 2 66.13 -6.70 3.27
CA LEU A 2 65.28 -5.54 2.90
C LEU A 2 64.09 -6.02 2.04
N GLN A 3 62.82 -5.70 2.28
CA GLN A 3 62.09 -5.01 3.36
C GLN A 3 60.59 -5.33 3.15
N GLU A 4 59.80 -5.22 4.20
CA GLU A 4 58.37 -5.60 4.30
C GLU A 4 57.47 -4.87 3.29
N GLN A 5 56.46 -5.57 2.73
CA GLN A 5 55.08 -5.10 2.68
C GLN A 5 54.15 -6.20 2.13
N GLU A 6 53.50 -6.93 3.04
CA GLU A 6 52.22 -7.58 2.75
C GLU A 6 51.15 -6.49 2.74
N HIS A 7 50.45 -6.30 1.62
CA HIS A 7 49.19 -5.58 1.61
C HIS A 7 48.06 -6.58 1.37
N SER A 8 47.62 -7.19 2.48
CA SER A 8 46.24 -7.65 2.62
C SER A 8 45.39 -6.41 2.87
N VAL A 9 44.42 -6.16 2.00
CA VAL A 9 43.28 -5.30 2.34
C VAL A 9 42.03 -6.00 1.82
N GLN A 10 41.50 -6.89 2.65
CA GLN A 10 40.10 -7.27 2.60
C GLN A 10 39.30 -6.10 3.15
N ASP A 11 38.83 -5.22 2.26
CA ASP A 11 37.77 -4.27 2.60
C ASP A 11 36.42 -5.00 2.62
N LEU A 12 36.22 -5.78 3.69
CA LEU A 12 34.89 -6.12 4.19
C LEU A 12 34.36 -4.87 4.89
N VAL A 13 33.54 -4.10 4.19
CA VAL A 13 32.75 -3.03 4.80
C VAL A 13 31.63 -3.67 5.61
N ASP A 14 31.89 -3.90 6.90
CA ASP A 14 30.86 -4.22 7.87
C ASP A 14 29.95 -2.99 8.06
N LEU A 15 28.79 -3.01 7.42
CA LEU A 15 27.70 -2.07 7.66
C LEU A 15 27.02 -2.42 8.99
N ASN A 16 27.64 -2.01 10.09
CA ASN A 16 27.00 -2.00 11.40
C ASN A 16 25.95 -0.87 11.46
N LEU A 17 24.74 -1.14 10.96
CA LEU A 17 23.57 -0.32 11.27
C LEU A 17 23.20 -0.52 12.74
N ARG A 18 23.78 0.31 13.62
CA ARG A 18 23.23 0.54 14.95
C ARG A 18 22.00 1.43 14.79
N VAL A 19 20.81 0.84 14.90
CA VAL A 19 19.56 1.59 15.09
C VAL A 19 19.57 2.09 16.53
N PRO A 20 19.57 3.40 16.80
CA PRO A 20 19.32 3.91 18.14
C PRO A 20 17.86 3.62 18.49
N LEU A 21 17.65 2.72 19.45
CA LEU A 21 16.38 2.63 20.15
C LEU A 21 16.26 3.87 21.06
N GLU A 22 15.07 4.47 21.02
CA GLU A 22 14.60 5.59 21.85
C GLU A 22 15.17 6.98 21.52
N LYS A 23 14.46 7.70 20.65
CA LYS A 23 14.20 9.13 20.87
C LYS A 23 12.71 9.36 20.65
N GLU A 24 11.98 9.41 21.76
CA GLU A 24 10.64 9.99 21.78
C GLU A 24 10.71 11.38 21.15
N ILE A 25 9.89 11.60 20.12
CA ILE A 25 9.79 12.91 19.49
C ILE A 25 8.99 13.79 20.47
N PRO A 26 9.54 14.92 20.94
CA PRO A 26 8.81 15.79 21.85
C PRO A 26 7.61 16.38 21.11
N VAL A 27 6.41 16.11 21.62
CA VAL A 27 5.17 16.76 21.18
C VAL A 27 5.28 18.24 21.58
N THR A 28 5.67 19.09 20.64
CA THR A 28 5.59 20.54 20.82
C THR A 28 4.14 20.94 21.00
N VAL A 29 3.80 21.35 22.22
CA VAL A 29 2.54 21.99 22.57
C VAL A 29 2.51 23.35 21.88
N VAL A 30 1.66 23.49 20.86
CA VAL A 30 1.40 24.78 20.21
C VAL A 30 0.41 25.55 21.10
N PRO A 31 0.65 26.84 21.43
CA PRO A 31 -0.27 27.62 22.26
C PRO A 31 -1.61 27.81 21.55
N GLU A 32 -2.70 27.64 22.31
CA GLU A 32 -4.07 27.92 21.86
C GLU A 32 -4.22 29.40 21.45
N GLU A 33 -4.43 29.65 20.16
CA GLU A 33 -5.11 30.86 19.70
C GLU A 33 -6.56 30.49 19.40
N LYS A 34 -7.47 31.04 20.20
CA LYS A 34 -8.92 30.97 20.00
C LYS A 34 -9.29 31.84 18.82
N GLU A 35 -9.69 31.23 17.71
CA GLU A 35 -10.58 31.85 16.74
C GLU A 35 -11.74 30.91 16.43
N ASP A 36 -12.94 31.40 16.69
CA ASP A 36 -14.23 30.74 16.50
C ASP A 36 -14.45 30.33 15.03
N ALA A 37 -14.31 29.03 14.74
CA ALA A 37 -14.94 28.42 13.57
C ALA A 37 -15.36 26.99 13.93
N LYS A 38 -16.68 26.76 13.96
CA LYS A 38 -17.30 25.46 14.20
C LYS A 38 -16.71 24.38 13.27
N SER A 39 -15.91 23.46 13.80
CA SER A 39 -15.68 22.16 13.16
C SER A 39 -16.34 21.09 14.03
N ALA A 40 -17.34 20.43 13.45
CA ALA A 40 -18.04 19.31 14.05
C ALA A 40 -17.05 18.18 14.33
N ASP A 41 -16.74 17.99 15.62
CA ASP A 41 -16.07 16.81 16.13
C ASP A 41 -17.14 15.69 16.18
N SER A 42 -17.44 15.11 15.02
CA SER A 42 -18.10 13.81 14.97
C SER A 42 -17.00 12.79 15.02
N GLU A 43 -16.82 12.13 16.17
CA GLU A 43 -16.05 10.89 16.24
C GLU A 43 -16.62 9.95 15.19
N GLU A 44 -15.90 9.76 14.07
CA GLU A 44 -16.31 8.84 13.02
C GLU A 44 -16.19 7.41 13.55
N GLU A 45 -17.27 6.90 14.12
CA GLU A 45 -17.36 5.51 14.55
C GLU A 45 -17.23 4.57 13.35
N PHE A 46 -16.45 3.49 13.49
CA PHE A 46 -16.35 2.47 12.46
C PHE A 46 -17.71 1.82 12.21
N PRO A 47 -18.12 1.61 10.94
CA PRO A 47 -19.38 0.95 10.65
C PRO A 47 -19.37 -0.48 11.17
N GLU A 48 -20.40 -0.86 11.93
CA GLU A 48 -20.56 -2.22 12.41
C GLU A 48 -20.88 -3.19 11.26
N ILE A 49 -20.35 -4.41 11.35
CA ILE A 49 -20.66 -5.48 10.40
C ILE A 49 -21.98 -6.12 10.84
N THR A 50 -23.01 -6.05 10.00
CA THR A 50 -24.31 -6.67 10.30
C THR A 50 -24.25 -8.19 10.25
N GLU A 51 -25.20 -8.87 10.89
CA GLU A 51 -25.28 -10.35 10.87
C GLU A 51 -25.37 -10.93 9.44
N GLU A 52 -26.03 -10.19 8.53
CA GLU A 52 -26.13 -10.55 7.11
C GLU A 52 -24.76 -10.49 6.42
N MET A 53 -24.02 -9.41 6.63
CA MET A 53 -22.66 -9.23 6.10
C MET A 53 -21.70 -10.29 6.66
N GLU A 54 -21.77 -10.58 7.97
CA GLU A 54 -20.96 -11.63 8.57
C GLU A 54 -21.23 -13.00 7.95
N LYS A 55 -22.50 -13.29 7.63
CA LYS A 55 -22.90 -14.55 7.01
C LYS A 55 -22.31 -14.69 5.61
N GLU A 56 -22.29 -13.62 4.83
CA GLU A 56 -21.65 -13.58 3.52
C GLU A 56 -20.14 -13.79 3.62
N ILE A 57 -19.47 -13.05 4.51
CA ILE A 57 -18.02 -13.18 4.75
C ILE A 57 -17.68 -14.63 5.18
N LYS A 58 -18.44 -15.19 6.12
CA LYS A 58 -18.27 -16.58 6.58
C LYS A 58 -18.52 -17.58 5.46
N SER A 59 -19.46 -17.33 4.55
CA SER A 59 -19.72 -18.20 3.40
C SER A 59 -18.52 -18.27 2.46
N VAL A 60 -17.87 -17.13 2.20
CA VAL A 60 -16.70 -17.08 1.33
C VAL A 60 -15.50 -17.83 1.92
N PHE A 61 -15.33 -17.79 3.25
CA PHE A 61 -14.21 -18.46 3.93
C PHE A 61 -14.41 -19.95 4.23
N ARG A 62 -15.63 -20.50 4.14
CA ARG A 62 -15.94 -21.91 4.49
C ARG A 62 -15.38 -22.95 3.51
N GLY A 63 -14.62 -22.54 2.50
CA GLY A 63 -14.03 -23.41 1.48
C GLY A 63 -14.92 -23.54 0.24
N GLY A 64 -14.40 -24.15 -0.82
CA GLY A 64 -15.06 -24.22 -2.13
C GLY A 64 -14.06 -24.27 -3.26
N ASN A 65 -14.55 -24.12 -4.50
CA ASN A 65 -13.70 -24.03 -5.67
C ASN A 65 -12.83 -22.77 -5.57
N GLN A 66 -11.51 -22.94 -5.60
CA GLN A 66 -10.54 -21.85 -5.43
C GLN A 66 -10.54 -20.88 -6.61
N ASP A 67 -10.86 -21.37 -7.80
CA ASP A 67 -10.90 -20.59 -9.04
C ASP A 67 -12.28 -19.99 -9.32
N GLU A 68 -13.22 -20.11 -8.38
CA GLU A 68 -14.52 -19.46 -8.46
C GLU A 68 -14.34 -17.94 -8.40
N VAL A 69 -14.88 -17.25 -9.41
CA VAL A 69 -14.89 -15.78 -9.45
C VAL A 69 -15.97 -15.25 -8.53
N LEU A 70 -15.56 -14.49 -7.51
CA LEU A 70 -16.46 -13.88 -6.53
C LEU A 70 -16.78 -12.42 -6.85
N SER A 71 -15.83 -11.71 -7.47
CA SER A 71 -16.01 -10.34 -7.94
C SER A 71 -15.22 -10.11 -9.21
N GLU A 72 -15.81 -9.35 -10.14
CA GLU A 72 -15.13 -8.91 -11.36
C GLU A 72 -15.44 -7.43 -11.57
N ALA A 73 -14.40 -6.60 -11.54
CA ALA A 73 -14.50 -5.16 -11.73
C ALA A 73 -13.15 -4.61 -12.18
N PHE A 74 -13.13 -3.43 -12.82
CA PHE A 74 -11.88 -2.77 -13.25
C PHE A 74 -10.99 -3.61 -14.19
N ARG A 75 -11.55 -4.65 -14.83
CA ARG A 75 -10.82 -5.69 -15.58
C ARG A 75 -9.86 -6.52 -14.72
N LEU A 76 -10.13 -6.57 -13.42
CA LEU A 76 -9.55 -7.46 -12.44
C LEU A 76 -10.61 -8.49 -12.05
N THR A 77 -10.14 -9.67 -11.71
CA THR A 77 -10.97 -10.80 -11.34
C THR A 77 -10.50 -11.27 -9.98
N ILE A 78 -11.40 -11.27 -9.00
CA ILE A 78 -11.11 -11.71 -7.64
C ILE A 78 -11.74 -13.08 -7.46
N THR A 79 -10.87 -14.07 -7.26
CA THR A 79 -11.26 -15.45 -7.02
C THR A 79 -11.44 -15.73 -5.54
N ARG A 80 -12.04 -16.87 -5.22
CA ARG A 80 -12.10 -17.37 -3.84
C ARG A 80 -10.72 -17.50 -3.22
N LYS A 81 -9.73 -17.96 -3.98
CA LYS A 81 -8.33 -18.03 -3.53
C LYS A 81 -7.79 -16.67 -3.11
N ASP A 82 -8.09 -15.63 -3.88
CA ASP A 82 -7.64 -14.27 -3.58
C ASP A 82 -8.31 -13.76 -2.30
N ILE A 83 -9.62 -13.93 -2.15
CA ILE A 83 -10.32 -13.52 -0.93
C ILE A 83 -9.79 -14.28 0.29
N GLN A 84 -9.42 -15.55 0.18
CA GLN A 84 -8.84 -16.29 1.29
C GLN A 84 -7.55 -15.65 1.85
N THR A 85 -6.86 -14.82 1.08
CA THR A 85 -5.70 -14.06 1.57
C THR A 85 -6.07 -12.99 2.60
N LEU A 86 -7.32 -12.54 2.64
CA LEU A 86 -7.86 -11.63 3.66
C LEU A 86 -8.19 -12.34 4.98
N ASN A 87 -8.14 -13.67 5.03
CA ASN A 87 -8.52 -14.42 6.22
C ASN A 87 -7.43 -14.35 7.30
N ASN A 88 -7.78 -13.82 8.48
CA ASN A 88 -6.93 -13.78 9.68
C ASN A 88 -5.53 -13.17 9.44
N LEU A 89 -4.48 -14.00 9.58
CA LEU A 89 -3.06 -13.61 9.50
C LEU A 89 -2.43 -14.01 8.16
N ASN A 90 -3.27 -14.25 7.15
CA ASN A 90 -2.79 -14.53 5.81
C ASN A 90 -2.21 -13.26 5.17
N TRP A 91 -1.31 -13.51 4.23
CA TRP A 91 -0.62 -12.47 3.50
C TRP A 91 -1.45 -12.06 2.31
N LEU A 92 -1.83 -10.79 2.26
CA LEU A 92 -2.54 -10.24 1.11
C LEU A 92 -1.72 -10.41 -0.17
N ASN A 93 -2.40 -10.87 -1.21
CA ASN A 93 -1.81 -10.91 -2.53
C ASN A 93 -2.01 -9.58 -3.27
N ASP A 94 -1.36 -9.51 -4.42
CA ASP A 94 -1.40 -8.41 -5.35
C ASP A 94 -2.80 -8.16 -5.93
N GLU A 95 -3.57 -9.20 -6.23
CA GLU A 95 -4.93 -9.05 -6.77
C GLU A 95 -5.85 -8.29 -5.79
N ILE A 96 -5.84 -8.65 -4.50
CA ILE A 96 -6.63 -7.95 -3.47
C ILE A 96 -6.22 -6.49 -3.32
N ILE A 97 -4.90 -6.22 -3.27
CA ILE A 97 -4.41 -4.85 -3.12
C ILE A 97 -4.76 -4.03 -4.36
N ASN A 98 -4.52 -4.55 -5.56
CA ASN A 98 -4.87 -3.87 -6.81
C ASN A 98 -6.37 -3.59 -6.89
N PHE A 99 -7.21 -4.55 -6.50
CA PHE A 99 -8.65 -4.37 -6.50
C PHE A 99 -9.10 -3.28 -5.53
N TYR A 100 -8.59 -3.29 -4.30
CA TYR A 100 -8.92 -2.28 -3.30
C TYR A 100 -8.44 -0.88 -3.70
N MET A 101 -7.25 -0.77 -4.29
CA MET A 101 -6.75 0.49 -4.83
C MET A 101 -7.66 1.05 -5.94
N ASN A 102 -8.24 0.19 -6.79
CA ASN A 102 -9.23 0.62 -7.77
C ASN A 102 -10.56 1.04 -7.13
N LEU A 103 -11.00 0.42 -6.03
CA LEU A 103 -12.15 0.89 -5.27
C LEU A 103 -11.93 2.30 -4.72
N LEU A 104 -10.72 2.60 -4.22
CA LEU A 104 -10.36 3.94 -3.77
C LEU A 104 -10.39 4.95 -4.92
N MET A 105 -9.89 4.57 -6.10
CA MET A 105 -9.97 5.41 -7.30
C MET A 105 -11.43 5.64 -7.73
N GLU A 106 -12.30 4.64 -7.67
CA GLU A 106 -13.72 4.79 -8.00
C GLU A 106 -14.41 5.73 -7.01
N ARG A 107 -14.17 5.54 -5.70
CA ARG A 107 -14.67 6.42 -4.64
C ARG A 107 -14.22 7.86 -4.83
N SER A 108 -12.98 8.09 -5.28
CA SER A 108 -12.45 9.44 -5.50
C SER A 108 -13.18 10.26 -6.56
N LYS A 109 -14.05 9.64 -7.37
CA LYS A 109 -14.89 10.34 -8.35
C LYS A 109 -16.11 11.01 -7.70
N GLU A 110 -16.42 10.69 -6.45
CA GLU A 110 -17.49 11.34 -5.70
C GLU A 110 -17.16 12.82 -5.42
N LYS A 111 -18.20 13.66 -5.38
CA LYS A 111 -18.00 15.10 -5.20
C LYS A 111 -17.48 15.41 -3.80
N GLY A 112 -16.42 16.22 -3.74
CA GLY A 112 -15.84 16.67 -2.47
C GLY A 112 -14.66 15.84 -1.97
N LEU A 113 -14.30 14.76 -2.67
CA LEU A 113 -13.09 13.99 -2.40
C LEU A 113 -11.95 14.40 -3.34
N PRO A 114 -10.68 14.28 -2.90
CA PRO A 114 -9.52 14.50 -3.78
C PRO A 114 -9.49 13.44 -4.87
N ALA A 115 -9.15 13.83 -6.10
CA ALA A 115 -9.00 12.91 -7.21
C ALA A 115 -7.77 12.02 -7.00
N VAL A 116 -7.96 10.69 -7.13
CA VAL A 116 -6.92 9.70 -6.86
C VAL A 116 -6.58 8.91 -8.11
N HIS A 117 -5.29 8.72 -8.37
CA HIS A 117 -4.80 7.67 -9.27
C HIS A 117 -3.90 6.70 -8.50
N ALA A 118 -4.24 5.42 -8.53
CA ALA A 118 -3.41 4.36 -7.97
C ALA A 118 -2.69 3.59 -9.07
N PHE A 119 -1.39 3.38 -8.88
CA PHE A 119 -0.62 2.45 -9.68
C PHE A 119 -0.85 1.02 -9.20
N ASN A 120 -0.70 0.04 -10.10
CA ASN A 120 -0.72 -1.35 -9.67
C ASN A 120 0.55 -1.71 -8.86
N THR A 121 0.48 -2.79 -8.10
CA THR A 121 1.55 -3.30 -7.22
C THR A 121 2.88 -3.60 -7.94
N PHE A 122 2.87 -3.77 -9.26
CA PHE A 122 4.06 -4.06 -10.06
C PHE A 122 4.79 -2.80 -10.55
N PHE A 123 4.13 -1.65 -10.53
CA PHE A 123 4.65 -0.41 -11.09
C PHE A 123 5.99 -0.03 -10.47
N PHE A 124 6.05 0.07 -9.14
CA PHE A 124 7.26 0.49 -8.44
C PHE A 124 8.40 -0.50 -8.67
N THR A 125 8.15 -1.79 -8.52
CA THR A 125 9.16 -2.83 -8.72
C THR A 125 9.72 -2.78 -10.14
N LYS A 126 8.87 -2.59 -11.15
CA LYS A 126 9.30 -2.46 -12.54
C LYS A 126 10.09 -1.19 -12.79
N LEU A 127 9.66 -0.06 -12.21
CA LEU A 127 10.36 1.21 -12.29
C LEU A 127 11.75 1.13 -11.65
N LYS A 128 11.85 0.54 -10.46
CA LYS A 128 13.11 0.38 -9.72
C LYS A 128 14.11 -0.53 -10.47
N THR A 129 13.64 -1.62 -11.06
CA THR A 129 14.51 -2.64 -11.68
C THR A 129 14.86 -2.36 -13.13
N ALA A 130 13.94 -1.80 -13.92
CA ALA A 130 14.09 -1.61 -15.37
C ALA A 130 14.07 -0.13 -15.80
N GLY A 131 13.93 0.80 -14.85
CA GLY A 131 13.92 2.23 -15.10
C GLY A 131 12.63 2.75 -15.75
N TYR A 132 12.58 4.07 -15.93
CA TYR A 132 11.40 4.78 -16.44
C TYR A 132 10.94 4.29 -17.83
N GLN A 133 11.88 3.94 -18.71
CA GLN A 133 11.54 3.52 -20.08
C GLN A 133 10.65 2.28 -20.12
N ALA A 134 10.71 1.42 -19.11
CA ALA A 134 9.87 0.22 -19.00
C ALA A 134 8.43 0.52 -18.58
N VAL A 135 8.20 1.62 -17.85
CA VAL A 135 6.88 1.98 -17.30
C VAL A 135 6.22 3.18 -17.99
N LYS A 136 6.94 3.91 -18.85
CA LYS A 136 6.43 5.13 -19.53
C LYS A 136 5.09 4.95 -20.27
N ARG A 137 4.77 3.73 -20.71
CA ARG A 137 3.51 3.43 -21.44
C ARG A 137 2.34 3.13 -20.51
N TRP A 138 2.59 2.93 -19.22
CA TRP A 138 1.56 2.53 -18.25
C TRP A 138 0.58 3.67 -17.97
N THR A 139 1.05 4.91 -18.08
CA THR A 139 0.24 6.14 -17.96
C THR A 139 -0.19 6.71 -19.32
N LYS A 140 -0.09 5.96 -20.43
CA LYS A 140 -0.36 6.49 -21.79
C LYS A 140 -1.77 7.10 -21.95
N LYS A 141 -2.74 6.62 -21.18
CA LYS A 141 -4.15 7.05 -21.25
C LYS A 141 -4.60 7.85 -20.03
N VAL A 142 -3.67 8.23 -19.15
CA VAL A 142 -3.98 8.87 -17.87
C VAL A 142 -3.06 10.07 -17.71
N ASP A 143 -3.64 11.24 -17.49
CA ASP A 143 -2.89 12.41 -17.08
C ASP A 143 -2.71 12.41 -15.56
N ILE A 144 -1.56 11.92 -15.09
CA ILE A 144 -1.24 11.81 -13.67
C ILE A 144 -1.06 13.16 -12.96
N PHE A 145 -0.95 14.27 -13.70
CA PHE A 145 -0.85 15.61 -13.12
C PHE A 145 -2.22 16.28 -12.94
N SER A 146 -3.29 15.65 -13.45
CA SER A 146 -4.66 16.13 -13.32
C SER A 146 -5.37 15.64 -12.04
N VAL A 147 -4.69 14.82 -11.23
CA VAL A 147 -5.21 14.26 -9.98
C VAL A 147 -4.49 14.88 -8.78
N ASP A 148 -5.14 14.85 -7.62
CA ASP A 148 -4.61 15.42 -6.38
C ASP A 148 -3.64 14.46 -5.68
N LEU A 149 -3.87 13.16 -5.80
CA LEU A 149 -3.10 12.11 -5.12
C LEU A 149 -2.70 10.98 -6.06
N LEU A 150 -1.43 10.56 -5.94
CA LEU A 150 -0.90 9.36 -6.57
C LEU A 150 -0.59 8.33 -5.50
N LEU A 151 -1.26 7.17 -5.56
CA LEU A 151 -0.99 6.05 -4.66
C LEU A 151 -0.05 5.05 -5.34
N VAL A 152 1.07 4.72 -4.70
CA VAL A 152 2.04 3.75 -5.21
C VAL A 152 2.21 2.62 -4.20
N PRO A 153 1.51 1.48 -4.37
CA PRO A 153 1.76 0.29 -3.57
C PRO A 153 3.15 -0.26 -3.86
N ILE A 154 3.93 -0.53 -2.81
CA ILE A 154 5.30 -1.00 -2.90
C ILE A 154 5.40 -2.41 -2.31
N HIS A 155 5.83 -3.37 -3.13
CA HIS A 155 6.11 -4.72 -2.68
C HIS A 155 7.61 -4.93 -2.42
N LEU A 156 7.99 -5.09 -1.15
CA LEU A 156 9.38 -5.31 -0.70
C LEU A 156 9.61 -6.76 -0.26
N GLY A 157 9.48 -7.69 -1.21
CA GLY A 157 9.70 -9.12 -0.98
C GLY A 157 8.58 -9.76 -0.17
N VAL A 158 8.62 -9.57 1.15
CA VAL A 158 7.61 -10.01 2.11
C VAL A 158 7.09 -8.82 2.92
N HIS A 159 6.96 -7.63 2.32
CA HIS A 159 6.36 -6.51 3.03
C HIS A 159 5.65 -5.59 2.04
N TRP A 160 4.54 -5.02 2.50
CA TRP A 160 3.77 -4.04 1.75
C TRP A 160 3.96 -2.66 2.35
N CYS A 161 4.33 -1.69 1.52
CA CYS A 161 4.35 -0.27 1.87
C CYS A 161 3.47 0.51 0.89
N LEU A 162 3.20 1.77 1.24
CA LEU A 162 2.53 2.74 0.37
C LEU A 162 3.35 4.01 0.34
N ALA A 163 3.51 4.58 -0.86
CA ALA A 163 4.09 5.90 -1.09
C ALA A 163 3.07 6.80 -1.80
#